data_AF-A0A2T4BIN0-F1
#
_entry.id   AF-A0A2T4BIN0-F1
#
_cell.length_a   1.000
_cell.length_b   1.000
_cell.length_c   1.000
_cell.angle_alpha   90.00
_cell.angle_beta   90.00
_cell.angle_gamma   90.00
#
_symmetry.space_group_name_H-M   'P 1'
#
loop_
_entity.id
_entity.type
_entity.pdbx_description
1 polymer ?
#
loop_
_entity_poly.entity_id
_entity_poly.type
_entity_poly.pdbx_seq_one_letter_code
_entity_poly.pdbx_strand_id
1 'polypeptide(L)'
;MINSEGSEVWCPSSVEKALQPRKGGDDYNAKAVRHALRVFTATWIGMKAWDAIMRRLGNKESSGSGKKKPFYKSPALRLSLSLSSILFLYRFLFRFLTRLRAHLLDPQAEPFRLRNPRTTATLTSPFAPAVGASLAGLALGIYPSRQMRVSIAIYALFRALEFGWNVCEKDGLIWGVRNGKNRERPWWFGSWMLQPFAFGQLFHAAVFDPDCFPSSFGELIFKNSSTYLPPRPENYPTNLKWPSPSQILENIAEMARLNWPPFISPILFPNKEVLPPTLTGVSPLSSQAHPLITSLSCATLHPSDPSCARTYLTFWLNSFPSMTRFILILYSALTVIPRFRNLYNYPFATIQRIISQALRLSTFATGALSTAWASFCFFQQYLPRHVLAAQRVFLGGFLAGMWAWVERRHGRSVFLYTARASVDSLWKVGVKRRWWKAMKGGDVWVFVLALMVTGVVYERDAKAIREGQWRKGVSWLRGEGWKDWAVEDDGEDEDGDEKDKDE
;
A
#
# COMPACT_ATOMS: atom_id res chain seq x y z
N MET A 1 38.45 37.37 -15.48
CA MET A 1 39.10 36.38 -14.60
C MET A 1 38.26 36.23 -13.35
N ILE A 2 37.31 35.30 -13.38
CA ILE A 2 36.61 34.76 -12.20
C ILE A 2 36.54 33.26 -12.47
N ASN A 3 37.27 32.49 -11.65
CA ASN A 3 37.39 31.04 -11.76
C ASN A 3 36.02 30.38 -11.56
N SER A 4 35.54 29.67 -12.58
CA SER A 4 34.44 28.73 -12.50
C SER A 4 35.00 27.30 -12.50
N GLU A 5 35.58 26.88 -11.38
CA GLU A 5 35.89 25.48 -11.13
C GLU A 5 34.78 24.87 -10.27
N GLY A 6 34.28 23.69 -10.68
CA GLY A 6 33.50 22.83 -9.81
C GLY A 6 31.99 22.76 -10.07
N SER A 7 31.53 22.81 -11.32
CA SER A 7 30.32 22.06 -11.66
C SER A 7 30.74 20.70 -12.18
N GLU A 8 30.81 19.69 -11.30
CA GLU A 8 30.82 18.28 -11.72
C GLU A 8 29.61 18.06 -12.63
N VAL A 9 29.85 18.06 -13.93
CA VAL A 9 28.87 17.67 -14.92
C VAL A 9 28.75 16.16 -14.76
N TRP A 10 27.79 15.73 -13.96
CA TRP A 10 27.32 14.34 -13.94
C TRP A 10 26.86 14.00 -15.36
N CYS A 11 27.76 13.45 -16.17
CA CYS A 11 27.43 12.90 -17.47
C CYS A 11 26.94 11.48 -17.20
N PRO A 12 25.64 11.18 -17.35
CA PRO A 12 25.18 9.81 -17.17
C PRO A 12 25.86 8.96 -18.24
N SER A 13 26.50 7.85 -17.85
CA SER A 13 27.09 6.83 -18.73
C SER A 13 26.14 6.36 -19.85
N SER A 14 24.84 6.61 -19.69
CA SER A 14 23.77 6.40 -20.68
C SER A 14 23.86 7.31 -21.91
N VAL A 15 24.40 8.53 -21.78
CA VAL A 15 24.51 9.51 -22.88
C VAL A 15 25.66 9.15 -23.82
N GLU A 16 26.83 8.82 -23.28
CA GLU A 16 27.97 8.34 -24.07
C GLU A 16 27.66 6.98 -24.73
N LYS A 17 27.00 6.05 -24.01
CA LYS A 17 26.54 4.78 -24.60
C LYS A 17 25.41 4.96 -25.63
N ALA A 18 24.60 6.03 -25.54
CA ALA A 18 23.59 6.35 -26.56
C ALA A 18 24.17 7.02 -27.81
N LEU A 19 25.32 7.70 -27.67
CA LEU A 19 26.08 8.31 -28.76
C LEU A 19 26.95 7.30 -29.53
N GLN A 20 27.27 6.14 -28.93
CA GLN A 20 27.96 5.08 -29.66
C GLN A 20 27.03 4.44 -30.70
N PRO A 21 27.39 4.47 -32.01
CA PRO A 21 26.63 3.79 -33.04
C PRO A 21 26.80 2.28 -32.88
N ARG A 22 25.89 1.63 -32.13
CA ARG A 22 25.76 0.17 -32.20
C ARG A 22 25.32 -0.21 -33.61
N LYS A 23 26.14 -1.01 -34.31
CA LYS A 23 25.78 -1.70 -35.55
C LYS A 23 24.39 -2.34 -35.40
N GLY A 24 23.41 -1.86 -36.16
CA GLY A 24 22.03 -2.40 -36.21
C GLY A 24 20.93 -1.42 -35.78
N GLY A 25 20.67 -0.39 -36.58
CA GLY A 25 19.60 0.59 -36.36
C GLY A 25 18.18 -0.01 -36.33
N ASP A 26 17.95 -1.10 -37.09
CA ASP A 26 16.65 -1.78 -37.22
C ASP A 26 16.36 -2.80 -36.11
N ASP A 27 17.41 -3.22 -35.39
CA ASP A 27 17.32 -4.35 -34.49
C ASP A 27 16.67 -3.98 -33.14
N TYR A 28 16.76 -2.70 -32.73
CA TYR A 28 16.15 -2.24 -31.47
C TYR A 28 14.62 -2.16 -31.53
N ASN A 29 14.07 -1.57 -32.58
CA ASN A 29 12.62 -1.47 -32.75
C ASN A 29 12.02 -2.87 -32.91
N ALA A 30 12.67 -3.74 -33.70
CA ALA A 30 12.30 -5.15 -33.81
C ALA A 30 12.40 -5.89 -32.47
N LYS A 31 13.43 -5.62 -31.64
CA LYS A 31 13.54 -6.16 -30.27
C LYS A 31 12.40 -5.66 -29.38
N ALA A 32 12.10 -4.36 -29.40
CA ALA A 32 11.01 -3.78 -28.61
C ALA A 32 9.65 -4.40 -28.97
N VAL A 33 9.35 -4.58 -30.27
CA VAL A 33 8.14 -5.27 -30.75
C VAL A 33 8.13 -6.74 -30.30
N ARG A 34 9.23 -7.48 -30.49
CA ARG A 34 9.34 -8.89 -30.05
C ARG A 34 9.13 -9.04 -28.54
N HIS A 35 9.71 -8.16 -27.74
CA HIS A 35 9.52 -8.17 -26.28
C HIS A 35 8.10 -7.81 -25.89
N ALA A 36 7.49 -6.80 -26.50
CA ALA A 36 6.09 -6.46 -26.25
C ALA A 36 5.14 -7.61 -26.61
N LEU A 37 5.41 -8.31 -27.72
CA LEU A 37 4.65 -9.50 -28.13
C LEU A 37 4.84 -10.67 -27.16
N ARG A 38 6.07 -10.93 -26.70
CA ARG A 38 6.34 -11.96 -25.68
C ARG A 38 5.66 -11.66 -24.36
N VAL A 39 5.66 -10.39 -23.93
CA VAL A 39 4.94 -9.98 -22.72
C VAL A 39 3.45 -10.17 -22.91
N PHE A 40 2.90 -9.77 -24.06
CA PHE A 40 1.49 -9.98 -24.39
C PHE A 40 1.09 -11.47 -24.33
N THR A 41 1.86 -12.35 -24.97
CA THR A 41 1.55 -13.80 -24.98
C THR A 41 1.73 -14.41 -23.59
N ALA A 42 2.80 -14.07 -22.87
CA ALA A 42 3.05 -14.57 -21.52
C ALA A 42 1.97 -14.13 -20.52
N THR A 43 1.56 -12.85 -20.54
CA THR A 43 0.49 -12.35 -19.65
C THR A 43 -0.85 -12.95 -20.01
N TRP A 44 -1.13 -13.18 -21.29
CA TRP A 44 -2.39 -13.76 -21.72
C TRP A 44 -2.50 -15.24 -21.33
N ILE A 45 -1.44 -16.03 -21.56
CA ILE A 45 -1.37 -17.43 -21.12
C ILE A 45 -1.45 -17.50 -19.60
N GLY A 46 -0.69 -16.66 -18.90
CA GLY A 46 -0.71 -16.59 -17.43
C GLY A 46 -2.09 -16.29 -16.86
N MET A 47 -2.83 -15.35 -17.46
CA MET A 47 -4.20 -15.03 -17.04
C MET A 47 -5.16 -16.19 -17.29
N LYS A 48 -5.05 -16.88 -18.44
CA LYS A 48 -5.88 -18.08 -18.72
C LYS A 48 -5.57 -19.22 -17.76
N ALA A 49 -4.29 -19.44 -17.44
CA ALA A 49 -3.87 -20.43 -16.45
C ALA A 49 -4.41 -20.08 -15.06
N TRP A 50 -4.35 -18.81 -14.67
CA TRP A 50 -4.92 -18.31 -13.42
C TRP A 50 -6.43 -18.54 -13.33
N ASP A 51 -7.17 -18.21 -14.39
CA ASP A 51 -8.61 -18.45 -14.47
C ASP A 51 -8.94 -19.95 -14.37
N ALA A 52 -8.13 -20.81 -15.00
CA ALA A 52 -8.30 -22.27 -14.92
C ALA A 52 -8.01 -22.83 -13.52
N ILE A 53 -7.00 -22.29 -12.84
CA ILE A 53 -6.65 -22.65 -11.45
C ILE A 53 -7.75 -22.21 -10.48
N MET A 54 -8.24 -20.97 -10.60
CA MET A 54 -9.33 -20.45 -9.76
C MET A 54 -10.64 -21.23 -9.95
N ARG A 55 -10.91 -21.72 -11.16
CA ARG A 55 -12.04 -22.63 -11.43
C ARG A 55 -11.88 -23.99 -10.76
N ARG A 56 -10.66 -24.52 -10.64
CA ARG A 56 -10.35 -25.79 -9.96
C ARG A 56 -10.38 -25.67 -8.43
N LEU A 57 -10.02 -24.50 -7.90
CA LEU A 57 -10.02 -24.20 -6.45
C LEU A 57 -11.40 -23.83 -5.87
N GLY A 58 -12.49 -24.09 -6.61
CA GLY A 58 -13.85 -24.01 -6.08
C GLY A 58 -14.38 -22.58 -5.84
N ASN A 59 -13.67 -21.54 -6.30
CA ASN A 59 -14.11 -20.16 -6.11
C ASN A 59 -15.19 -19.80 -7.16
N LYS A 60 -16.40 -20.30 -6.90
CA LYS A 60 -17.59 -20.22 -7.77
C LYS A 60 -18.09 -18.77 -7.98
N GLU A 61 -17.54 -17.81 -7.24
CA GLU A 61 -17.89 -16.38 -7.36
C GLU A 61 -17.08 -15.60 -8.41
N SER A 62 -16.01 -16.18 -8.99
CA SER A 62 -15.19 -15.47 -9.99
C SER A 62 -15.72 -15.55 -11.44
N SER A 63 -16.82 -16.27 -11.68
CA SER A 63 -17.51 -16.21 -12.96
C SER A 63 -19.02 -16.22 -12.74
N GLY A 64 -19.61 -15.03 -12.64
CA GLY A 64 -21.04 -14.87 -12.86
C GLY A 64 -21.45 -15.62 -14.13
N SER A 65 -22.39 -16.54 -13.96
CA SER A 65 -23.23 -17.06 -15.02
C SER A 65 -23.71 -15.88 -15.88
N GLY A 66 -23.18 -15.76 -17.10
CA GLY A 66 -23.47 -14.59 -17.94
C GLY A 66 -22.69 -14.58 -19.25
N LYS A 67 -23.35 -15.04 -20.32
CA LYS A 67 -23.14 -14.81 -21.76
C LYS A 67 -21.67 -14.64 -22.22
N LYS A 68 -21.23 -15.51 -23.15
CA LYS A 68 -19.95 -15.41 -23.88
C LYS A 68 -19.67 -13.96 -24.28
N LYS A 69 -18.81 -13.25 -23.52
CA LYS A 69 -18.41 -11.88 -23.86
C LYS A 69 -17.59 -11.95 -25.14
N PRO A 70 -17.79 -11.02 -26.09
CA PRO A 70 -17.02 -11.02 -27.32
C PRO A 70 -15.52 -10.88 -26.99
N PHE A 71 -14.67 -11.51 -27.81
CA PHE A 71 -13.24 -11.67 -27.57
C PHE A 71 -12.54 -10.35 -27.15
N TYR A 72 -12.83 -9.24 -27.83
CA TYR A 72 -12.28 -7.89 -27.56
C TYR A 72 -12.74 -7.24 -26.23
N LYS A 73 -13.75 -7.79 -25.56
CA LYS A 73 -14.18 -7.38 -24.21
C LYS A 73 -13.62 -8.28 -23.11
N SER A 74 -12.78 -9.26 -23.45
CA SER A 74 -12.18 -10.12 -22.44
C SER A 74 -11.17 -9.34 -21.57
N PRO A 75 -11.23 -9.49 -20.23
CA PRO A 75 -10.34 -8.77 -19.31
C PRO A 75 -8.88 -9.21 -19.48
N ALA A 76 -8.65 -10.49 -19.82
CA ALA A 76 -7.32 -11.05 -20.05
C ALA A 76 -6.60 -10.41 -21.25
N LEU A 77 -7.30 -10.21 -22.38
CA LEU A 77 -6.74 -9.53 -23.54
C LEU A 77 -6.43 -8.07 -23.26
N ARG A 78 -7.35 -7.37 -22.58
CA ARG A 78 -7.16 -5.94 -22.28
C ARG A 78 -6.02 -5.70 -21.30
N LEU A 79 -5.85 -6.58 -20.30
CA LEU A 79 -4.69 -6.54 -19.40
C LEU A 79 -3.40 -6.75 -20.19
N SER A 80 -3.36 -7.81 -20.99
CA SER A 80 -2.18 -8.14 -21.79
C SER A 80 -1.83 -7.03 -22.77
N LEU A 81 -2.84 -6.45 -23.43
CA LEU A 81 -2.70 -5.32 -24.34
C LEU A 81 -2.23 -4.06 -23.60
N SER A 82 -2.74 -3.79 -22.40
CA SER A 82 -2.30 -2.64 -21.61
C SER A 82 -0.83 -2.76 -21.23
N LEU A 83 -0.38 -3.92 -20.72
CA LEU A 83 1.00 -4.13 -20.30
C LEU A 83 1.98 -4.13 -21.48
N SER A 84 1.61 -4.77 -22.60
CA SER A 84 2.45 -4.76 -23.80
C SER A 84 2.54 -3.36 -24.42
N SER A 85 1.43 -2.61 -24.43
CA SER A 85 1.39 -1.23 -24.90
C SER A 85 2.21 -0.30 -24.01
N ILE A 86 2.11 -0.42 -22.68
CA ILE A 86 2.96 0.35 -21.74
C ILE A 86 4.44 0.08 -22.04
N LEU A 87 4.86 -1.18 -22.14
CA LEU A 87 6.26 -1.51 -22.38
C LEU A 87 6.76 -1.01 -23.75
N PHE A 88 5.96 -1.21 -24.79
CA PHE A 88 6.32 -0.76 -26.14
C PHE A 88 6.44 0.77 -26.20
N LEU A 89 5.43 1.49 -25.72
CA LEU A 89 5.40 2.95 -25.71
C LEU A 89 6.52 3.51 -24.84
N TYR A 90 6.78 2.91 -23.68
CA TYR A 90 7.84 3.37 -22.78
C TYR A 90 9.20 3.28 -23.47
N ARG A 91 9.54 2.14 -24.09
CA ARG A 91 10.80 1.96 -24.82
C ARG A 91 10.92 2.86 -26.04
N PHE A 92 9.83 3.03 -26.78
CA PHE A 92 9.79 3.87 -27.96
C PHE A 92 9.99 5.35 -27.61
N LEU A 93 9.20 5.87 -26.65
CA LEU A 93 9.27 7.25 -26.19
C LEU A 93 10.62 7.55 -25.54
N PHE A 94 11.11 6.65 -24.67
CA PHE A 94 12.42 6.82 -24.02
C PHE A 94 13.53 6.96 -25.06
N ARG A 95 13.61 6.03 -26.02
CA ARG A 95 14.63 6.10 -27.09
C ARG A 95 14.47 7.32 -27.98
N PHE A 96 13.25 7.65 -28.37
CA PHE A 96 12.97 8.83 -29.20
C PHE A 96 13.47 10.11 -28.52
N LEU A 97 13.16 10.28 -27.23
CA LEU A 97 13.57 11.45 -26.45
C LEU A 97 15.07 11.46 -26.17
N THR A 98 15.69 10.31 -25.91
CA THR A 98 17.15 10.24 -25.76
C THR A 98 17.88 10.61 -27.05
N ARG A 99 17.39 10.16 -28.21
CA ARG A 99 17.93 10.56 -29.52
C ARG A 99 17.68 12.03 -29.84
N LEU A 100 16.49 12.52 -29.55
CA LEU A 100 16.14 13.93 -29.72
C LEU A 100 17.06 14.81 -28.87
N ARG A 101 17.29 14.43 -27.60
CA ARG A 101 18.24 15.10 -26.70
C ARG A 101 19.66 15.11 -27.30
N ALA A 102 20.15 13.97 -27.79
CA ALA A 102 21.46 13.88 -28.42
C ALA A 102 21.59 14.82 -29.64
N HIS A 103 20.59 14.84 -30.51
CA HIS A 103 20.58 15.72 -31.69
C HIS A 103 20.48 17.21 -31.31
N LEU A 104 19.79 17.56 -30.22
CA LEU A 104 19.68 18.95 -29.76
C LEU A 104 20.96 19.44 -29.05
N LEU A 105 21.75 18.53 -28.50
CA LEU A 105 23.06 18.82 -27.91
C LEU A 105 24.17 18.94 -28.96
N ASP A 106 23.95 18.44 -30.18
CA ASP A 106 24.87 18.60 -31.31
C ASP A 106 25.14 20.11 -31.57
N PRO A 107 26.40 20.52 -31.80
CA PRO A 107 26.76 21.88 -32.22
C PRO A 107 25.90 22.40 -33.39
N GLN A 108 25.53 21.54 -34.34
CA GLN A 108 24.71 21.91 -35.50
C GLN A 108 23.30 22.41 -35.14
N ALA A 109 22.78 22.07 -33.96
CA ALA A 109 21.46 22.46 -33.49
C ALA A 109 21.44 23.81 -32.72
N GLU A 110 22.57 24.50 -32.61
CA GLU A 110 22.68 25.81 -31.95
C GLU A 110 21.64 26.87 -32.37
N PRO A 111 21.35 27.09 -33.68
CA PRO A 111 20.35 28.08 -34.09
C PRO A 111 18.94 27.77 -33.57
N PHE A 112 18.60 26.49 -33.37
CA PHE A 112 17.33 26.09 -32.76
C PHE A 112 17.30 26.39 -31.26
N ARG A 113 18.43 26.19 -30.56
CA ARG A 113 18.57 26.46 -29.12
C ARG A 113 18.36 27.94 -28.80
N LEU A 114 18.96 28.82 -29.60
CA LEU A 114 18.85 30.26 -29.44
C LEU A 114 17.43 30.77 -29.76
N ARG A 115 16.76 30.17 -30.76
CA ARG A 115 15.39 30.56 -31.14
C ARG A 115 14.35 30.15 -30.08
N ASN A 116 14.54 29.02 -29.39
CA ASN A 116 13.59 28.54 -28.39
C ASN A 116 14.29 28.09 -27.09
N PRO A 117 14.63 29.03 -26.19
CA PRO A 117 15.43 28.71 -25.00
C PRO A 117 14.68 27.81 -24.01
N ARG A 118 13.38 28.03 -23.80
CA ARG A 118 12.58 27.27 -22.82
C ARG A 118 12.36 25.81 -23.25
N THR A 119 11.99 25.58 -24.51
CA THR A 119 11.75 24.22 -25.01
C THR A 119 13.05 23.43 -25.06
N THR A 120 14.13 24.07 -25.49
CA THR A 120 15.47 23.48 -25.49
C THR A 120 15.90 23.09 -24.09
N ALA A 121 15.76 23.98 -23.10
CA ALA A 121 16.09 23.65 -21.71
C ALA A 121 15.30 22.42 -21.20
N THR A 122 14.01 22.33 -21.53
CA THR A 122 13.20 21.17 -21.12
C THR A 122 13.61 19.87 -21.83
N LEU A 123 13.93 19.90 -23.11
CA LEU A 123 14.27 18.72 -23.92
C LEU A 123 15.72 18.25 -23.75
N THR A 124 16.63 19.16 -23.39
CA THR A 124 18.05 18.86 -23.13
C THR A 124 18.32 18.39 -21.70
N SER A 125 17.34 18.58 -20.78
CA SER A 125 17.42 18.09 -19.41
C SER A 125 17.70 16.58 -19.34
N PRO A 126 18.58 16.11 -18.43
CA PRO A 126 18.88 14.69 -18.29
C PRO A 126 17.65 13.85 -17.93
N PHE A 127 16.65 14.45 -17.28
CA PHE A 127 15.43 13.77 -16.87
C PHE A 127 14.35 13.73 -17.96
N ALA A 128 14.50 14.49 -19.05
CA ALA A 128 13.47 14.62 -20.09
C ALA A 128 13.03 13.28 -20.71
N PRO A 129 13.95 12.34 -21.03
CA PRO A 129 13.56 11.02 -21.56
C PRO A 129 12.75 10.20 -20.57
N ALA A 130 13.13 10.19 -19.28
CA ALA A 130 12.41 9.47 -18.24
C ALA A 130 11.00 10.05 -17.99
N VAL A 131 10.89 11.38 -17.96
CA VAL A 131 9.60 12.07 -17.79
C VAL A 131 8.69 11.81 -19.00
N GLY A 132 9.18 11.95 -20.23
CA GLY A 132 8.34 11.72 -21.41
C GLY A 132 7.97 10.24 -21.61
N ALA A 133 8.86 9.31 -21.26
CA ALA A 133 8.54 7.88 -21.28
C ALA A 133 7.43 7.49 -20.29
N SER A 134 7.28 8.23 -19.19
CA SER A 134 6.22 7.98 -18.20
C SER A 134 4.80 8.11 -18.78
N LEU A 135 4.61 8.87 -19.87
CA LEU A 135 3.34 8.99 -20.59
C LEU A 135 2.86 7.66 -21.17
N ALA A 136 3.76 6.68 -21.34
CA ALA A 136 3.38 5.31 -21.67
C ALA A 136 2.40 4.71 -20.63
N GLY A 137 2.42 5.20 -19.39
CA GLY A 137 1.47 4.83 -18.34
C GLY A 137 0.02 5.13 -18.68
N LEU A 138 -0.26 6.01 -19.65
CA LEU A 138 -1.63 6.26 -20.15
C LEU A 138 -2.29 5.00 -20.72
N ALA A 139 -1.49 4.05 -21.24
CA ALA A 139 -1.99 2.77 -21.73
C ALA A 139 -2.59 1.88 -20.62
N LEU A 140 -2.39 2.19 -19.33
CA LEU A 140 -3.11 1.56 -18.23
C LEU A 140 -4.63 1.81 -18.33
N GLY A 141 -5.06 2.89 -18.99
CA GLY A 141 -6.46 3.19 -19.23
C GLY A 141 -7.21 2.13 -20.06
N ILE A 142 -6.48 1.34 -20.87
CA ILE A 142 -7.03 0.24 -21.67
C ILE A 142 -7.58 -0.89 -20.77
N TYR A 143 -7.00 -1.06 -19.58
CA TYR A 143 -7.40 -2.11 -18.65
C TYR A 143 -8.77 -1.79 -18.00
N PRO A 144 -9.79 -2.68 -18.10
CA PRO A 144 -11.17 -2.32 -17.73
C PRO A 144 -11.46 -2.33 -16.23
N SER A 145 -10.66 -3.03 -15.40
CA SER A 145 -10.96 -3.19 -13.98
C SER A 145 -10.49 -1.97 -13.19
N ARG A 146 -11.44 -1.09 -12.82
CA ARG A 146 -11.15 0.13 -12.07
C ARG A 146 -10.46 -0.15 -10.73
N GLN A 147 -10.92 -1.14 -9.97
CA GLN A 147 -10.35 -1.46 -8.66
C GLN A 147 -8.90 -1.94 -8.77
N MET A 148 -8.60 -2.82 -9.72
CA MET A 148 -7.24 -3.32 -9.93
C MET A 148 -6.30 -2.22 -10.47
N ARG A 149 -6.78 -1.31 -11.33
CA ARG A 149 -5.99 -0.13 -11.76
C ARG A 149 -5.63 0.75 -10.57
N VAL A 150 -6.59 1.06 -9.71
CA VAL A 150 -6.36 1.86 -8.50
C VAL A 150 -5.32 1.18 -7.59
N SER A 151 -5.45 -0.13 -7.35
CA SER A 151 -4.48 -0.88 -6.55
C SER A 151 -3.06 -0.85 -7.15
N ILE A 152 -2.93 -1.02 -8.47
CA ILE A 152 -1.63 -0.94 -9.17
C ILE A 152 -1.06 0.47 -9.09
N ALA A 153 -1.88 1.50 -9.32
CA ALA A 153 -1.46 2.90 -9.27
C ALA A 153 -0.99 3.30 -7.86
N ILE A 154 -1.75 2.95 -6.81
CA ILE A 154 -1.38 3.20 -5.42
C ILE A 154 -0.11 2.41 -5.06
N TYR A 155 0.00 1.16 -5.49
CA TYR A 155 1.21 0.36 -5.26
C TYR A 155 2.44 1.01 -5.90
N ALA A 156 2.35 1.38 -7.18
CA ALA A 156 3.42 2.04 -7.92
C ALA A 156 3.79 3.38 -7.29
N LEU A 157 2.80 4.18 -6.86
CA LEU A 157 3.01 5.46 -6.19
C LEU A 157 3.81 5.29 -4.89
N PHE A 158 3.41 4.34 -4.03
CA PHE A 158 4.14 4.09 -2.78
C PHE A 158 5.57 3.64 -3.01
N ARG A 159 5.81 2.87 -4.09
CA ARG A 159 7.18 2.47 -4.49
C ARG A 159 7.98 3.67 -5.01
N ALA A 160 7.37 4.49 -5.84
CA ALA A 160 7.99 5.71 -6.34
C ALA A 160 8.35 6.68 -5.21
N LEU A 161 7.45 6.87 -4.24
CA LEU A 161 7.69 7.67 -3.04
C LEU A 161 8.79 7.08 -2.15
N GLU A 162 8.85 5.74 -2.03
CA GLU A 162 9.93 5.05 -1.33
C GLU A 162 11.29 5.34 -1.98
N PHE A 163 11.39 5.25 -3.31
CA PHE A 163 12.63 5.54 -4.01
C PHE A 163 13.02 7.02 -3.88
N GLY A 164 12.05 7.92 -4.03
CA GLY A 164 12.26 9.35 -3.83
C GLY A 164 12.72 9.68 -2.41
N TRP A 165 12.13 9.03 -1.40
CA TRP A 165 12.58 9.16 -0.01
C TRP A 165 14.02 8.70 0.17
N ASN A 166 14.42 7.57 -0.42
CA ASN A 166 15.80 7.07 -0.31
C ASN A 166 16.81 8.04 -0.93
N VAL A 167 16.49 8.66 -2.08
CA VAL A 167 17.34 9.71 -2.68
C VAL A 167 17.46 10.90 -1.73
N CYS A 168 16.32 11.42 -1.24
CA CYS A 168 16.32 12.58 -0.35
C CYS A 168 17.05 12.30 0.97
N GLU A 169 17.00 11.07 1.46
CA GLU A 169 17.73 10.63 2.64
C GLU A 169 19.24 10.53 2.37
N LYS A 170 19.64 10.00 1.21
CA LYS A 170 21.05 9.92 0.79
C LYS A 170 21.67 11.30 0.58
N ASP A 171 20.90 12.25 0.05
CA ASP A 171 21.35 13.62 -0.19
C ASP A 171 21.39 14.47 1.09
N GLY A 172 21.03 13.90 2.25
CA GLY A 172 21.01 14.62 3.53
C GLY A 172 19.88 15.66 3.65
N LEU A 173 18.97 15.74 2.67
CA LEU A 173 17.86 16.71 2.65
C LEU A 173 16.85 16.50 3.79
N ILE A 174 16.74 15.27 4.31
CA ILE A 174 15.76 14.93 5.35
C ILE A 174 16.31 15.13 6.76
N TRP A 175 17.51 14.64 7.02
CA TRP A 175 18.10 14.62 8.36
C TRP A 175 19.12 15.74 8.60
N GLY A 176 19.49 16.45 7.55
CA GLY A 176 20.53 17.48 7.55
C GLY A 176 21.94 16.89 7.48
N VAL A 177 22.88 17.77 7.16
CA VAL A 177 24.32 17.49 7.13
C VAL A 177 24.95 18.15 8.34
N ARG A 178 25.74 17.40 9.13
CA ARG A 178 26.53 17.95 10.24
C ARG A 178 27.99 17.56 10.04
N ASN A 179 28.89 18.54 10.03
CA ASN A 179 30.34 18.36 9.83
C ASN A 179 30.67 17.57 8.54
N GLY A 180 30.00 17.90 7.43
CA GLY A 180 30.21 17.22 6.15
C GLY A 180 29.70 15.76 6.09
N LYS A 181 29.10 15.23 7.16
CA LYS A 181 28.49 13.90 7.19
C LYS A 181 26.98 14.00 7.28
N ASN A 182 26.29 13.16 6.51
CA ASN A 182 24.84 13.04 6.60
C ASN A 182 24.45 12.52 7.98
N ARG A 183 23.47 13.18 8.61
CA ARG A 183 22.96 12.72 9.89
C ARG A 183 22.20 11.41 9.70
N GLU A 184 22.51 10.42 10.51
CA GLU A 184 21.80 9.15 10.47
C GLU A 184 20.35 9.29 10.92
N ARG A 185 19.51 8.42 10.36
CA ARG A 185 18.11 8.30 10.73
C ARG A 185 17.98 8.02 12.24
N PRO A 186 17.11 8.74 12.98
CA PRO A 186 16.82 8.43 14.38
C PRO A 186 16.32 6.99 14.56
N TRP A 187 16.79 6.31 15.60
CA TRP A 187 16.46 4.90 15.88
C TRP A 187 14.96 4.62 16.09
N TRP A 188 14.19 5.64 16.47
CA TRP A 188 12.75 5.56 16.69
C TRP A 188 11.94 5.84 15.42
N PHE A 189 12.53 6.49 14.41
CA PHE A 189 11.82 6.85 13.18
C PHE A 189 11.81 5.68 12.20
N GLY A 190 10.64 5.34 11.68
CA GLY A 190 10.52 4.27 10.69
C GLY A 190 9.12 4.13 10.13
N SER A 191 8.95 3.15 9.23
CA SER A 191 7.68 2.92 8.52
C SER A 191 6.51 2.59 9.45
N TRP A 192 6.76 2.20 10.70
CA TRP A 192 5.74 1.96 11.72
C TRP A 192 4.93 3.24 12.04
N MET A 193 5.50 4.44 11.89
CA MET A 193 4.81 5.72 12.14
C MET A 193 3.66 5.99 11.17
N LEU A 194 3.61 5.28 10.03
CA LEU A 194 2.47 5.34 9.13
C LEU A 194 1.24 4.65 9.73
N GLN A 195 1.42 3.73 10.68
CA GLN A 195 0.33 2.91 11.21
C GLN A 195 -0.67 3.68 12.08
N PRO A 196 -0.28 4.56 13.03
CA PRO A 196 -1.23 5.39 13.75
C PRO A 196 -2.20 6.14 12.81
N PHE A 197 -1.69 6.80 11.78
CA PHE A 197 -2.55 7.49 10.81
C PHE A 197 -3.37 6.53 9.94
N ALA A 198 -2.76 5.41 9.51
CA ALA A 198 -3.44 4.44 8.68
C ALA A 198 -4.63 3.79 9.41
N PHE A 199 -4.41 3.32 10.64
CA PHE A 199 -5.43 2.71 11.49
C PHE A 199 -6.45 3.74 11.98
N GLY A 200 -6.03 4.96 12.34
CA GLY A 200 -6.95 6.06 12.68
C GLY A 200 -7.97 6.30 11.58
N GLN A 201 -7.51 6.43 10.35
CA GLN A 201 -8.39 6.65 9.21
C GLN A 201 -9.21 5.42 8.83
N LEU A 202 -8.61 4.22 8.85
CA LEU A 202 -9.33 2.97 8.54
C LEU A 202 -10.43 2.69 9.55
N PHE A 203 -10.17 2.93 10.84
CA PHE A 203 -11.16 2.72 11.89
C PHE A 203 -12.27 3.78 11.83
N HIS A 204 -11.92 5.05 11.59
CA HIS A 204 -12.92 6.08 11.33
C HIS A 204 -13.80 5.74 10.12
N ALA A 205 -13.21 5.28 9.01
CA ALA A 205 -13.95 4.83 7.84
C ALA A 205 -14.84 3.61 8.15
N ALA A 206 -14.34 2.63 8.91
CA ALA A 206 -15.12 1.45 9.27
C ALA A 206 -16.39 1.77 10.07
N VAL A 207 -16.37 2.81 10.91
CA VAL A 207 -17.52 3.21 11.75
C VAL A 207 -18.48 4.14 10.98
N PHE A 208 -17.97 5.18 10.33
CA PHE A 208 -18.83 6.20 9.70
C PHE A 208 -19.15 5.97 8.23
N ASP A 209 -18.28 5.26 7.51
CA ASP A 209 -18.38 5.04 6.06
C ASP A 209 -18.05 3.58 5.69
N PRO A 210 -18.85 2.59 6.15
CA PRO A 210 -18.51 1.16 6.00
C PRO A 210 -18.25 0.73 4.54
N ASP A 211 -18.94 1.33 3.57
CA ASP A 211 -18.77 1.05 2.13
C ASP A 211 -17.36 1.38 1.61
N CYS A 212 -16.65 2.28 2.29
CA CYS A 212 -15.31 2.72 1.91
C CYS A 212 -14.21 1.88 2.55
N PHE A 213 -14.57 0.95 3.45
CA PHE A 213 -13.64 0.11 4.17
C PHE A 213 -13.30 -1.17 3.38
N PRO A 214 -12.04 -1.65 3.38
CA PRO A 214 -11.67 -2.87 2.66
C PRO A 214 -12.37 -4.11 3.24
N SER A 215 -13.20 -4.80 2.45
CA SER A 215 -14.02 -5.93 2.90
C SER A 215 -13.20 -7.10 3.46
N SER A 216 -12.13 -7.49 2.78
CA SER A 216 -11.23 -8.58 3.22
C SER A 216 -10.56 -8.28 4.57
N PHE A 217 -10.29 -7.00 4.84
CA PHE A 217 -9.74 -6.57 6.11
C PHE A 217 -10.81 -6.60 7.21
N GLY A 218 -12.05 -6.19 6.90
CA GLY A 218 -13.17 -6.24 7.84
C GLY A 218 -13.61 -7.63 8.25
N GLU A 219 -13.69 -8.57 7.32
CA GLU A 219 -14.05 -9.96 7.63
C GLU A 219 -13.06 -10.59 8.62
N LEU A 220 -11.75 -10.35 8.44
CA LEU A 220 -10.72 -10.84 9.36
C LEU A 220 -10.84 -10.20 10.74
N ILE A 221 -11.16 -8.91 10.81
CA ILE A 221 -11.33 -8.18 12.08
C ILE A 221 -12.57 -8.68 12.81
N PHE A 222 -13.72 -8.72 12.15
CA PHE A 222 -15.00 -9.11 12.76
C PHE A 222 -14.98 -10.56 13.23
N LYS A 223 -14.38 -11.48 12.47
CA LYS A 223 -14.22 -12.88 12.86
C LYS A 223 -13.42 -13.05 14.17
N ASN A 224 -12.43 -12.18 14.40
CA ASN A 224 -11.59 -12.21 15.59
C ASN A 224 -12.06 -11.23 16.69
N SER A 225 -13.26 -10.65 16.55
CA SER A 225 -13.80 -9.63 17.46
C SER A 225 -15.03 -10.07 18.26
N SER A 226 -15.26 -11.37 18.41
CA SER A 226 -16.47 -11.93 19.04
C SER A 226 -16.73 -11.50 20.49
N THR A 227 -15.70 -11.08 21.24
CA THR A 227 -15.86 -10.59 22.62
C THR A 227 -16.54 -9.21 22.69
N TYR A 228 -16.28 -8.34 21.72
CA TYR A 228 -16.89 -7.00 21.63
C TYR A 228 -18.07 -6.95 20.65
N LEU A 229 -18.14 -7.91 19.74
CA LEU A 229 -19.19 -8.07 18.76
C LEU A 229 -19.85 -9.44 19.00
N PRO A 230 -20.74 -9.53 20.00
CA PRO A 230 -21.31 -10.81 20.41
C PRO A 230 -22.06 -11.46 19.24
N PRO A 231 -21.76 -12.73 18.92
CA PRO A 231 -22.52 -13.46 17.93
C PRO A 231 -23.95 -13.68 18.42
N ARG A 232 -24.84 -14.02 17.49
CA ARG A 232 -26.21 -14.38 17.81
C ARG A 232 -26.22 -15.54 18.82
N PRO A 233 -26.92 -15.40 19.97
CA PRO A 233 -27.05 -16.50 20.93
C PRO A 233 -27.81 -17.68 20.33
N GLU A 234 -27.41 -18.91 20.68
CA GLU A 234 -28.03 -20.14 20.16
C GLU A 234 -29.53 -20.24 20.50
N ASN A 235 -29.91 -19.77 21.69
CA ASN A 235 -31.29 -19.80 22.20
C ASN A 235 -32.14 -18.59 21.76
N TYR A 236 -31.67 -17.77 20.81
CA TYR A 236 -32.36 -16.55 20.42
C TYR A 236 -33.46 -16.81 19.36
N PRO A 237 -34.72 -16.39 19.59
CA PRO A 237 -35.86 -16.69 18.71
C PRO A 237 -35.60 -16.35 17.24
N THR A 238 -35.92 -17.27 16.33
CA THR A 238 -35.64 -17.12 14.88
C THR A 238 -36.37 -15.95 14.24
N ASN A 239 -37.54 -15.59 14.77
CA ASN A 239 -38.36 -14.45 14.36
C ASN A 239 -37.76 -13.07 14.72
N LEU A 240 -36.85 -13.01 15.69
CA LEU A 240 -36.20 -11.77 16.11
C LEU A 240 -34.86 -11.58 15.37
N LYS A 241 -34.61 -10.35 14.92
CA LYS A 241 -33.40 -9.96 14.21
C LYS A 241 -32.26 -9.69 15.22
N TRP A 242 -31.11 -10.33 15.02
CA TRP A 242 -29.88 -10.01 15.73
C TRP A 242 -29.05 -9.02 14.89
N PRO A 243 -28.48 -7.96 15.48
CA PRO A 243 -27.72 -6.98 14.72
C PRO A 243 -26.43 -7.60 14.16
N SER A 244 -26.12 -7.30 12.89
CA SER A 244 -24.83 -7.68 12.30
C SER A 244 -23.69 -6.80 12.85
N PRO A 245 -22.41 -7.24 12.77
CA PRO A 245 -21.27 -6.41 13.13
C PRO A 245 -21.26 -5.02 12.48
N SER A 246 -21.64 -4.93 11.20
CA SER A 246 -21.73 -3.66 10.49
C SER A 246 -22.83 -2.76 11.06
N GLN A 247 -24.00 -3.32 11.39
CA GLN A 247 -25.09 -2.58 12.02
C GLN A 247 -24.71 -2.10 13.41
N ILE A 248 -23.96 -2.87 14.19
CA ILE A 248 -23.45 -2.43 15.50
C ILE A 248 -22.56 -1.19 15.31
N LEU A 249 -21.64 -1.21 14.34
CA LEU A 249 -20.80 -0.06 14.03
C LEU A 249 -21.58 1.16 13.53
N GLU A 250 -22.60 0.97 12.67
CA GLU A 250 -23.49 2.04 12.22
C GLU A 250 -24.22 2.70 13.40
N ASN A 251 -24.71 1.89 14.36
CA ASN A 251 -25.32 2.41 15.57
C ASN A 251 -24.31 3.15 16.46
N ILE A 252 -23.05 2.72 16.52
CA ILE A 252 -21.98 3.45 17.20
C ILE A 252 -21.70 4.80 16.51
N ALA A 253 -21.73 4.85 15.18
CA ALA A 253 -21.65 6.12 14.44
C ALA A 253 -22.81 7.06 14.77
N GLU A 254 -24.04 6.55 14.86
CA GLU A 254 -25.19 7.36 15.28
C GLU A 254 -25.07 7.81 16.74
N MET A 255 -24.58 6.97 17.66
CA MET A 255 -24.27 7.39 19.03
C MET A 255 -23.26 8.52 19.08
N ALA A 256 -22.22 8.46 18.24
CA ALA A 256 -21.23 9.54 18.14
C ALA A 256 -21.85 10.84 17.60
N ARG A 257 -22.82 10.77 16.67
CA ARG A 257 -23.57 11.96 16.19
C ARG A 257 -24.52 12.53 17.25
N LEU A 258 -25.07 11.68 18.11
CA LEU A 258 -25.92 12.06 19.24
C LEU A 258 -25.12 12.46 20.50
N ASN A 259 -23.82 12.72 20.36
CA ASN A 259 -22.93 13.08 21.48
C ASN A 259 -22.94 12.05 22.62
N TRP A 260 -22.82 10.76 22.29
CA TRP A 260 -22.64 9.64 23.23
C TRP A 260 -23.67 9.62 24.38
N PRO A 261 -24.93 9.24 24.09
CA PRO A 261 -25.99 9.25 25.09
C PRO A 261 -25.70 8.30 26.28
N PRO A 262 -26.23 8.63 27.48
CA PRO A 262 -26.16 7.74 28.63
C PRO A 262 -26.92 6.44 28.35
N PHE A 263 -26.50 5.36 29.00
CA PHE A 263 -27.30 4.15 29.08
C PHE A 263 -28.28 4.27 30.25
N ILE A 264 -29.55 3.98 29.97
CA ILE A 264 -30.58 3.77 30.97
C ILE A 264 -30.92 2.28 30.90
N SER A 265 -30.88 1.55 32.01
CA SER A 265 -31.13 0.11 31.95
C SER A 265 -32.64 -0.17 31.88
N PRO A 266 -33.12 -0.95 30.88
CA PRO A 266 -34.52 -1.39 30.83
C PRO A 266 -34.92 -2.21 32.05
N ILE A 267 -33.95 -2.92 32.65
CA ILE A 267 -34.15 -3.80 33.80
C ILE A 267 -34.53 -2.99 35.05
N LEU A 268 -33.90 -1.83 35.28
CA LEU A 268 -34.22 -0.98 36.44
C LEU A 268 -35.35 0.02 36.15
N PHE A 269 -35.49 0.46 34.91
CA PHE A 269 -36.44 1.51 34.52
C PHE A 269 -37.31 1.09 33.33
N PRO A 270 -38.26 0.15 33.52
CA PRO A 270 -39.08 -0.40 32.44
C PRO A 270 -40.02 0.63 31.79
N ASN A 271 -40.40 1.70 32.52
CA ASN A 271 -41.37 2.70 32.06
C ASN A 271 -40.74 3.96 31.45
N LYS A 272 -39.40 4.02 31.35
CA LYS A 272 -38.69 5.17 30.75
C LYS A 272 -38.31 4.86 29.31
N GLU A 273 -38.27 5.89 28.47
CA GLU A 273 -37.69 5.78 27.14
C GLU A 273 -36.20 5.44 27.26
N VAL A 274 -35.82 4.25 26.81
CA VAL A 274 -34.49 3.67 27.06
C VAL A 274 -33.51 3.99 25.93
N LEU A 275 -34.01 4.09 24.69
CA LEU A 275 -33.21 4.24 23.49
C LEU A 275 -33.80 5.32 22.59
N PRO A 276 -32.96 6.21 22.02
CA PRO A 276 -33.38 7.09 20.94
C PRO A 276 -33.95 6.27 19.76
N PRO A 277 -34.93 6.82 19.01
CA PRO A 277 -35.61 6.09 17.94
C PRO A 277 -34.67 5.59 16.83
N THR A 278 -33.55 6.29 16.61
CA THR A 278 -32.52 5.91 15.63
C THR A 278 -31.67 4.71 16.06
N LEU A 279 -31.65 4.34 17.34
CA LEU A 279 -30.79 3.29 17.92
C LEU A 279 -31.54 2.01 18.26
N THR A 280 -32.76 1.84 17.75
CA THR A 280 -33.59 0.64 17.98
C THR A 280 -32.94 -0.65 17.44
N GLY A 281 -32.03 -0.56 16.47
CA GLY A 281 -31.30 -1.70 15.92
C GLY A 281 -30.41 -2.44 16.92
N VAL A 282 -29.93 -1.75 17.97
CA VAL A 282 -29.11 -2.33 19.06
C VAL A 282 -29.93 -2.62 20.32
N SER A 283 -31.27 -2.57 20.23
CA SER A 283 -32.16 -2.91 21.34
C SER A 283 -31.89 -4.30 21.94
N PRO A 284 -31.66 -5.38 21.17
CA PRO A 284 -31.42 -6.71 21.75
C PRO A 284 -30.18 -6.78 22.64
N LEU A 285 -29.16 -5.96 22.34
CA LEU A 285 -27.91 -5.91 23.10
C LEU A 285 -28.08 -5.06 24.36
N SER A 286 -28.59 -3.85 24.20
CA SER A 286 -28.80 -2.91 25.30
C SER A 286 -29.87 -3.37 26.30
N SER A 287 -30.86 -4.16 25.88
CA SER A 287 -31.89 -4.72 26.77
C SER A 287 -31.36 -5.78 27.72
N GLN A 288 -30.30 -6.48 27.32
CA GLN A 288 -29.65 -7.52 28.12
C GLN A 288 -28.46 -6.97 28.93
N ALA A 289 -28.16 -5.68 28.77
CA ALA A 289 -26.97 -5.09 29.36
C ALA A 289 -27.08 -4.94 30.89
N HIS A 290 -25.97 -5.21 31.58
CA HIS A 290 -25.88 -5.15 33.02
C HIS A 290 -26.19 -3.72 33.54
N PRO A 291 -27.02 -3.56 34.61
CA PRO A 291 -27.47 -2.26 35.07
C PRO A 291 -26.37 -1.33 35.62
N LEU A 292 -25.20 -1.88 35.95
CA LEU A 292 -24.03 -1.09 36.39
C LEU A 292 -23.32 -0.36 35.25
N ILE A 293 -23.65 -0.66 33.99
CA ILE A 293 -23.07 0.04 32.84
C ILE A 293 -23.69 1.44 32.76
N THR A 294 -22.89 2.47 32.48
CA THR A 294 -23.35 3.87 32.45
C THR A 294 -23.44 4.47 31.05
N SER A 295 -22.64 3.96 30.10
CA SER A 295 -22.57 4.46 28.73
C SER A 295 -23.19 3.49 27.74
N LEU A 296 -23.96 4.01 26.78
CA LEU A 296 -24.66 3.18 25.79
C LEU A 296 -23.71 2.38 24.91
N SER A 297 -22.54 2.94 24.56
CA SER A 297 -21.52 2.23 23.77
C SER A 297 -21.01 0.97 24.46
N CYS A 298 -20.76 1.02 25.77
CA CYS A 298 -20.36 -0.15 26.55
C CYS A 298 -21.50 -1.18 26.64
N ALA A 299 -22.74 -0.72 26.80
CA ALA A 299 -23.91 -1.60 26.85
C ALA A 299 -24.10 -2.37 25.53
N THR A 300 -23.72 -1.77 24.38
CA THR A 300 -23.76 -2.47 23.09
C THR A 300 -22.58 -3.38 22.81
N LEU A 301 -21.39 -3.03 23.30
CA LEU A 301 -20.16 -3.76 22.99
C LEU A 301 -19.90 -4.94 23.94
N HIS A 302 -20.29 -4.82 25.22
CA HIS A 302 -20.07 -5.87 26.20
C HIS A 302 -21.23 -5.95 27.22
N PRO A 303 -22.46 -6.28 26.77
CA PRO A 303 -23.66 -6.21 27.62
C PRO A 303 -23.55 -7.04 28.91
N SER A 304 -22.87 -8.20 28.87
CA SER A 304 -22.80 -9.14 29.99
C SER A 304 -21.83 -8.71 31.10
N ASP A 305 -20.80 -7.91 30.78
CA ASP A 305 -19.72 -7.58 31.71
C ASP A 305 -19.76 -6.07 32.05
N PRO A 306 -19.86 -5.68 33.32
CA PRO A 306 -19.85 -4.26 33.69
C PRO A 306 -18.44 -3.63 33.66
N SER A 307 -17.38 -4.44 33.71
CA SER A 307 -15.99 -3.95 33.76
C SER A 307 -15.33 -3.99 32.38
N CYS A 308 -15.05 -2.81 31.81
CA CYS A 308 -14.37 -2.69 30.52
C CYS A 308 -12.95 -3.30 30.55
N ALA A 309 -12.24 -3.20 31.68
CA ALA A 309 -10.90 -3.78 31.83
C ALA A 309 -10.93 -5.31 31.79
N ARG A 310 -11.94 -5.93 32.40
CA ARG A 310 -12.15 -7.38 32.34
C ARG A 310 -12.41 -7.82 30.91
N THR A 311 -13.31 -7.14 30.19
CA THR A 311 -13.60 -7.43 28.78
C THR A 311 -12.37 -7.26 27.89
N TYR A 312 -11.55 -6.25 28.15
CA TYR A 312 -10.29 -6.07 27.44
C TYR A 312 -9.33 -7.25 27.62
N LEU A 313 -9.16 -7.73 28.85
CA LEU A 313 -8.30 -8.88 29.15
C LEU A 313 -8.87 -10.18 28.57
N THR A 314 -10.17 -10.42 28.67
CA THR A 314 -10.80 -11.62 28.09
C THR A 314 -10.68 -11.64 26.56
N PHE A 315 -10.84 -10.48 25.92
CA PHE A 315 -10.58 -10.34 24.49
C PHE A 315 -9.14 -10.72 24.14
N TRP A 316 -8.17 -10.20 24.90
CA TRP A 316 -6.76 -10.49 24.65
C TRP A 316 -6.44 -11.99 24.81
N LEU A 317 -6.95 -12.62 25.87
CA LEU A 317 -6.77 -14.05 26.13
C LEU A 317 -7.41 -14.96 25.06
N ASN A 318 -8.57 -14.57 24.53
CA ASN A 318 -9.28 -15.38 23.53
C ASN A 318 -8.76 -15.17 22.10
N SER A 319 -8.46 -13.93 21.72
CA SER A 319 -8.09 -13.58 20.36
C SER A 319 -6.60 -13.83 20.06
N PHE A 320 -5.72 -13.71 21.06
CA PHE A 320 -4.27 -13.88 20.85
C PHE A 320 -3.88 -15.29 20.37
N PRO A 321 -4.37 -16.41 20.96
CA PRO A 321 -4.02 -17.74 20.49
C PRO A 321 -4.55 -18.04 19.08
N SER A 322 -5.78 -17.61 18.79
CA SER A 322 -6.40 -17.76 17.46
C SER A 322 -5.59 -17.03 16.39
N MET A 323 -5.25 -15.77 16.65
CA MET A 323 -4.45 -14.95 15.74
C MET A 323 -3.05 -15.54 15.53
N THR A 324 -2.44 -16.07 16.60
CA THR A 324 -1.12 -16.72 16.53
C THR A 324 -1.12 -17.96 15.69
N ARG A 325 -2.14 -18.83 15.81
CA ARG A 325 -2.27 -20.01 14.94
C ARG A 325 -2.39 -19.60 13.48
N PHE A 326 -3.23 -18.61 13.17
CA PHE A 326 -3.41 -18.12 11.81
C PHE A 326 -2.11 -17.56 11.21
N ILE A 327 -1.42 -16.67 11.93
CA ILE A 327 -0.18 -16.05 11.46
C ILE A 327 0.95 -17.09 11.35
N LEU A 328 1.04 -18.03 12.27
CA LEU A 328 2.03 -19.10 12.24
C LEU A 328 1.88 -19.93 10.95
N ILE A 329 0.65 -20.35 10.61
CA ILE A 329 0.38 -21.10 9.37
C ILE A 329 0.76 -20.28 8.13
N LEU A 330 0.39 -18.99 8.12
CA LEU A 330 0.70 -18.11 7.00
C LEU A 330 2.21 -17.95 6.80
N TYR A 331 2.95 -17.63 7.85
CA TYR A 331 4.40 -17.46 7.78
C TYR A 331 5.10 -18.78 7.49
N SER A 332 4.67 -19.89 8.10
CA SER A 332 5.25 -21.20 7.80
C SER A 332 5.11 -21.53 6.32
N ALA A 333 3.95 -21.30 5.71
CA ALA A 333 3.77 -21.50 4.27
C ALA A 333 4.70 -20.59 3.46
N LEU A 334 4.74 -19.29 3.77
CA LEU A 334 5.54 -18.31 3.03
C LEU A 334 7.06 -18.49 3.20
N THR A 335 7.53 -19.09 4.29
CA THR A 335 8.96 -19.34 4.51
C THR A 335 9.41 -20.71 4.05
N VAL A 336 8.60 -21.75 4.29
CA VAL A 336 8.97 -23.14 4.02
C VAL A 336 8.92 -23.44 2.52
N ILE A 337 7.92 -22.93 1.80
CA ILE A 337 7.75 -23.18 0.36
C ILE A 337 8.96 -22.66 -0.46
N PRO A 338 9.38 -21.39 -0.35
CA PRO A 338 10.48 -20.87 -1.17
C PRO A 338 11.88 -21.15 -0.61
N ARG A 339 12.03 -21.49 0.68
CA ARG A 339 13.34 -21.66 1.34
C ARG A 339 13.47 -22.98 2.10
N PHE A 340 12.92 -24.05 1.54
CA PHE A 340 13.00 -25.39 2.15
C PHE A 340 14.44 -25.81 2.46
N ARG A 341 15.40 -25.45 1.60
CA ARG A 341 16.83 -25.74 1.80
C ARG A 341 17.41 -25.08 3.06
N ASN A 342 16.94 -23.89 3.43
CA ASN A 342 17.37 -23.23 4.66
C ASN A 342 16.75 -23.86 5.91
N LEU A 343 15.53 -24.39 5.79
CA LEU A 343 14.92 -25.17 6.88
C LEU A 343 15.72 -26.46 7.14
N TYR A 344 16.20 -27.10 6.08
CA TYR A 344 17.03 -28.29 6.19
C TYR A 344 18.40 -28.00 6.81
N ASN A 345 19.09 -26.95 6.35
CA ASN A 345 20.43 -26.62 6.83
C ASN A 345 20.44 -25.98 8.23
N TYR A 346 19.41 -25.18 8.57
CA TYR A 346 19.33 -24.45 9.83
C TYR A 346 17.91 -24.50 10.42
N PRO A 347 17.46 -25.67 10.91
CA PRO A 347 16.08 -25.87 11.35
C PRO A 347 15.73 -25.01 12.57
N PHE A 348 16.57 -25.01 13.62
CA PHE A 348 16.31 -24.29 14.85
C PHE A 348 16.23 -22.77 14.65
N ALA A 349 17.18 -22.18 13.93
CA ALA A 349 17.19 -20.75 13.65
C ALA A 349 15.96 -20.32 12.80
N THR A 350 15.55 -21.16 11.84
CA THR A 350 14.38 -20.90 11.00
C THR A 350 13.08 -20.98 11.82
N ILE A 351 12.92 -22.00 12.66
CA ILE A 351 11.75 -22.16 13.54
C ILE A 351 11.67 -21.01 14.54
N GLN A 352 12.77 -20.67 15.22
CA GLN A 352 12.81 -19.56 16.17
C GLN A 352 12.43 -18.23 15.50
N ARG A 353 12.88 -18.00 14.26
CA ARG A 353 12.51 -16.81 13.48
C ARG A 353 11.01 -16.81 13.15
N ILE A 354 10.45 -17.93 12.70
CA ILE A 354 9.01 -18.04 12.38
C ILE A 354 8.18 -17.78 13.64
N ILE A 355 8.50 -18.44 14.75
CA ILE A 355 7.79 -18.28 16.03
C ILE A 355 7.91 -16.84 16.53
N SER A 356 9.11 -16.26 16.54
CA SER A 356 9.30 -14.88 16.98
C SER A 356 8.54 -13.88 16.10
N GLN A 357 8.49 -14.09 14.78
CA GLN A 357 7.73 -13.22 13.87
C GLN A 357 6.22 -13.40 14.07
N ALA A 358 5.77 -14.64 14.22
CA ALA A 358 4.37 -14.94 14.48
C ALA A 358 3.90 -14.29 15.79
N LEU A 359 4.63 -14.47 16.90
CA LEU A 359 4.29 -13.89 18.20
C LEU A 359 4.24 -12.35 18.15
N ARG A 360 5.21 -11.70 17.51
CA ARG A 360 5.24 -10.24 17.41
C ARG A 360 4.09 -9.70 16.56
N LEU A 361 3.82 -10.32 15.42
CA LEU A 361 2.72 -9.90 14.56
C LEU A 361 1.34 -10.18 15.20
N SER A 362 1.19 -11.29 15.93
CA SER A 362 0.00 -11.57 16.72
C SER A 362 -0.20 -10.54 17.83
N THR A 363 0.88 -10.15 18.52
CA THR A 363 0.85 -9.11 19.55
C THR A 363 0.44 -7.78 18.94
N PHE A 364 1.02 -7.43 17.78
CA PHE A 364 0.64 -6.24 17.02
C PHE A 364 -0.84 -6.26 16.63
N ALA A 365 -1.32 -7.34 16.00
CA ALA A 365 -2.70 -7.43 15.53
C ALA A 365 -3.70 -7.43 16.70
N THR A 366 -3.50 -8.29 17.70
CA THR A 366 -4.40 -8.38 18.85
C THR A 366 -4.36 -7.11 19.70
N GLY A 367 -3.19 -6.52 19.90
CA GLY A 367 -3.01 -5.24 20.57
C GLY A 367 -3.72 -4.09 19.86
N ALA A 368 -3.56 -4.00 18.53
CA ALA A 368 -4.25 -3.00 17.72
C ALA A 368 -5.78 -3.16 17.78
N LEU A 369 -6.30 -4.38 17.56
CA LEU A 369 -7.75 -4.63 17.62
C LEU A 369 -8.32 -4.35 19.03
N SER A 370 -7.68 -4.88 20.07
CA SER A 370 -8.13 -4.69 21.45
C SER A 370 -8.18 -3.22 21.84
N THR A 371 -7.17 -2.44 21.43
CA THR A 371 -7.09 -1.00 21.71
C THR A 371 -8.14 -0.23 20.91
N ALA A 372 -8.39 -0.60 19.65
CA ALA A 372 -9.44 0.02 18.85
C ALA A 372 -10.82 -0.17 19.51
N TRP A 373 -11.17 -1.37 19.95
CA TRP A 373 -12.44 -1.63 20.64
C TRP A 373 -12.51 -0.98 22.02
N ALA A 374 -11.46 -1.14 22.85
CA ALA A 374 -11.42 -0.55 24.18
C ALA A 374 -11.42 0.99 24.15
N SER A 375 -10.98 1.61 23.05
CA SER A 375 -10.99 3.06 22.90
C SER A 375 -12.39 3.66 23.02
N PHE A 376 -13.44 2.96 22.57
CA PHE A 376 -14.83 3.39 22.73
C PHE A 376 -15.20 3.55 24.21
N CYS A 377 -14.78 2.59 25.04
CA CYS A 377 -15.03 2.62 26.48
C CYS A 377 -14.12 3.63 27.19
N PHE A 378 -12.84 3.67 26.81
CA PHE A 378 -11.84 4.57 27.41
C PHE A 378 -12.20 6.05 27.24
N PHE A 379 -12.58 6.48 26.04
CA PHE A 379 -12.96 7.87 25.81
C PHE A 379 -14.27 8.25 26.49
N GLN A 380 -15.13 7.29 26.82
CA GLN A 380 -16.36 7.56 27.54
C GLN A 380 -16.13 7.83 29.03
N GLN A 381 -15.08 7.22 29.60
CA GLN A 381 -14.69 7.47 30.97
C GLN A 381 -13.88 8.77 31.12
N TYR A 382 -13.02 9.09 30.14
CA TYR A 382 -12.06 10.20 30.26
C TYR A 382 -12.52 11.51 29.62
N LEU A 383 -13.30 11.47 28.53
CA LEU A 383 -13.71 12.67 27.79
C LEU A 383 -15.21 12.99 27.99
N PRO A 384 -15.58 14.24 28.34
CA PRO A 384 -16.97 14.67 28.43
C PRO A 384 -17.70 14.49 27.10
N ARG A 385 -18.95 14.03 27.10
CA ARG A 385 -19.76 13.61 25.93
C ARG A 385 -19.66 14.48 24.65
N HIS A 386 -19.54 15.79 24.78
CA HIS A 386 -19.49 16.75 23.66
C HIS A 386 -18.11 16.90 23.02
N VAL A 387 -17.03 16.56 23.74
CA VAL A 387 -15.66 16.77 23.25
C VAL A 387 -15.32 15.71 22.20
N LEU A 388 -15.01 16.14 20.97
CA LEU A 388 -14.52 15.25 19.90
C LEU A 388 -15.45 14.07 19.58
N ALA A 389 -16.78 14.27 19.62
CA ALA A 389 -17.75 13.18 19.56
C ALA A 389 -17.48 12.16 18.42
N ALA A 390 -17.24 12.64 17.19
CA ALA A 390 -16.85 11.79 16.06
C ALA A 390 -15.34 11.48 15.98
N GLN A 391 -14.49 12.44 16.37
CA GLN A 391 -13.03 12.32 16.25
C GLN A 391 -12.42 11.32 17.24
N ARG A 392 -13.12 10.96 18.32
CA ARG A 392 -12.74 9.87 19.25
C ARG A 392 -12.44 8.57 18.52
N VAL A 393 -13.24 8.25 17.48
CA VAL A 393 -13.03 7.04 16.69
C VAL A 393 -11.68 7.11 15.98
N PHE A 394 -11.35 8.23 15.35
CA PHE A 394 -10.03 8.41 14.73
C PHE A 394 -8.89 8.27 15.74
N LEU A 395 -9.01 8.89 16.92
CA LEU A 395 -8.02 8.77 17.99
C LEU A 395 -7.86 7.33 18.50
N GLY A 396 -8.96 6.58 18.59
CA GLY A 396 -8.95 5.16 18.96
C GLY A 396 -8.15 4.31 17.97
N GLY A 397 -8.37 4.53 16.68
CA GLY A 397 -7.57 3.89 15.62
C GLY A 397 -6.12 4.37 15.63
N PHE A 398 -5.86 5.63 15.97
CA PHE A 398 -4.50 6.16 16.09
C PHE A 398 -3.71 5.45 17.20
N LEU A 399 -4.30 5.30 18.39
CA LEU A 399 -3.73 4.55 19.50
C LEU A 399 -3.54 3.08 19.15
N ALA A 400 -4.51 2.47 18.45
CA ALA A 400 -4.37 1.11 17.94
C ALA A 400 -3.16 0.95 17.02
N GLY A 401 -2.92 1.92 16.12
CA GLY A 401 -1.76 1.90 15.23
C GLY A 401 -0.40 2.06 15.93
N MET A 402 -0.35 2.54 17.17
CA MET A 402 0.90 2.63 17.95
C MET A 402 1.49 1.25 18.28
N TRP A 403 0.66 0.20 18.32
CA TRP A 403 1.13 -1.19 18.48
C TRP A 403 2.11 -1.62 17.39
N ALA A 404 2.15 -0.92 16.25
CA ALA A 404 3.13 -1.14 15.19
C ALA A 404 4.58 -1.01 15.67
N TRP A 405 4.81 -0.34 16.80
CA TRP A 405 6.11 -0.28 17.46
C TRP A 405 6.69 -1.68 17.74
N VAL A 406 5.86 -2.66 18.09
CA VAL A 406 6.28 -4.06 18.38
C VAL A 406 6.97 -4.69 17.18
N GLU A 407 6.47 -4.41 15.97
CA GLU A 407 6.94 -5.00 14.72
C GLU A 407 7.75 -3.99 13.86
N ARG A 408 8.29 -2.93 14.48
CA ARG A 408 8.99 -1.83 13.78
C ARG A 408 10.17 -2.26 12.91
N ARG A 409 10.79 -3.41 13.20
CA ARG A 409 11.99 -3.89 12.50
C ARG A 409 11.70 -4.75 11.27
N HIS A 410 10.66 -5.61 11.27
CA HIS A 410 10.40 -6.52 10.15
C HIS A 410 9.01 -6.33 9.51
N GLY A 411 8.12 -5.51 10.09
CA GLY A 411 6.74 -5.30 9.62
C GLY A 411 6.56 -4.37 8.43
N ARG A 412 7.63 -3.95 7.75
CA ARG A 412 7.57 -2.90 6.71
C ARG A 412 6.55 -3.19 5.61
N SER A 413 6.51 -4.43 5.12
CA SER A 413 5.57 -4.84 4.06
C SER A 413 4.12 -4.72 4.51
N VAL A 414 3.82 -5.16 5.75
CA VAL A 414 2.50 -5.04 6.38
C VAL A 414 2.14 -3.57 6.55
N PHE A 415 3.06 -2.74 7.04
CA PHE A 415 2.80 -1.32 7.26
C PHE A 415 2.46 -0.58 5.97
N LEU A 416 3.23 -0.84 4.90
CA LEU A 416 2.95 -0.28 3.59
C LEU A 416 1.65 -0.82 3.00
N TYR A 417 1.29 -2.08 3.24
CA TYR A 417 0.01 -2.63 2.81
C TYR A 417 -1.16 -1.89 3.49
N THR A 418 -1.14 -1.76 4.82
CA THR A 418 -2.18 -1.05 5.57
C THR A 418 -2.25 0.44 5.19
N ALA A 419 -1.10 1.08 4.96
CA ALA A 419 -1.06 2.47 4.52
C ALA A 419 -1.71 2.65 3.13
N ARG A 420 -1.44 1.74 2.18
CA ARG A 420 -2.10 1.76 0.86
C ARG A 420 -3.61 1.55 0.98
N ALA A 421 -4.04 0.60 1.81
CA ALA A 421 -5.45 0.35 2.07
C ALA A 421 -6.14 1.58 2.71
N SER A 422 -5.44 2.27 3.62
CA SER A 422 -5.92 3.51 4.24
C SER A 422 -6.05 4.65 3.22
N VAL A 423 -5.09 4.82 2.31
CA VAL A 423 -5.17 5.84 1.24
C VAL A 423 -6.32 5.56 0.28
N ASP A 424 -6.52 4.29 -0.13
CA ASP A 424 -7.67 3.91 -0.96
C ASP A 424 -9.00 4.20 -0.25
N SER A 425 -9.10 3.86 1.03
CA SER A 425 -10.28 4.14 1.85
C SER A 425 -10.53 5.64 2.01
N LEU A 426 -9.50 6.42 2.33
CA LEU A 426 -9.57 7.88 2.45
C LEU A 426 -10.03 8.54 1.15
N TRP A 427 -9.50 8.10 0.00
CA TRP A 427 -9.94 8.59 -1.30
C TRP A 427 -11.43 8.36 -1.53
N LYS A 428 -11.93 7.15 -1.24
CA LYS A 428 -13.35 6.80 -1.35
C LYS A 428 -14.22 7.64 -0.40
N VAL A 429 -13.80 7.80 0.85
CA VAL A 429 -14.48 8.65 1.84
C VAL A 429 -14.54 10.09 1.36
N GLY A 430 -13.44 10.66 0.86
CA GLY A 430 -13.43 12.03 0.36
C GLY A 430 -14.29 12.24 -0.88
N VAL A 431 -14.46 11.22 -1.74
CA VAL A 431 -15.43 11.27 -2.84
C VAL A 431 -16.87 11.23 -2.30
N LYS A 432 -17.16 10.34 -1.34
CA LYS A 432 -18.50 10.21 -0.73
C LYS A 432 -18.92 11.48 0.00
N ARG A 433 -18.01 12.08 0.77
CA ARG A 433 -18.20 13.33 1.52
C ARG A 433 -18.01 14.59 0.69
N ARG A 434 -17.77 14.46 -0.63
CA ARG A 434 -17.58 15.57 -1.59
C ARG A 434 -16.42 16.52 -1.24
N TRP A 435 -15.38 16.04 -0.55
CA TRP A 435 -14.13 16.78 -0.35
C TRP A 435 -13.40 17.02 -1.66
N TRP A 436 -13.48 16.06 -2.58
CA TRP A 436 -12.93 16.15 -3.93
C TRP A 436 -13.84 15.49 -4.96
N LYS A 437 -13.78 16.00 -6.19
CA LYS A 437 -14.53 15.44 -7.32
C LYS A 437 -13.80 14.22 -7.87
N ALA A 438 -14.53 13.13 -8.09
CA ALA A 438 -13.97 11.93 -8.70
C ALA A 438 -13.54 12.21 -10.15
N MET A 439 -12.25 12.35 -10.40
CA MET A 439 -11.71 12.52 -11.75
C MET A 439 -11.79 11.21 -12.54
N LYS A 440 -12.35 11.27 -13.76
CA LYS A 440 -12.32 10.14 -14.69
C LYS A 440 -10.87 9.87 -15.09
N GLY A 441 -10.37 8.67 -14.80
CA GLY A 441 -9.00 8.28 -15.13
C GLY A 441 -7.91 8.83 -14.19
N GLY A 442 -8.27 9.35 -13.00
CA GLY A 442 -7.27 9.82 -12.03
C GLY A 442 -6.28 8.73 -11.60
N ASP A 443 -6.71 7.46 -11.58
CA ASP A 443 -5.87 6.28 -11.35
C ASP A 443 -4.74 6.15 -12.38
N VAL A 444 -5.01 6.49 -13.64
CA VAL A 444 -4.02 6.45 -14.73
C VAL A 444 -2.99 7.56 -14.55
N TRP A 445 -3.41 8.76 -14.20
CA TRP A 445 -2.50 9.89 -13.94
C TRP A 445 -1.61 9.64 -12.72
N VAL A 446 -2.14 9.05 -11.66
CA VAL A 446 -1.33 8.63 -10.49
C VAL A 446 -0.28 7.59 -10.91
N PHE A 447 -0.64 6.66 -11.79
CA PHE A 447 0.32 5.69 -12.32
C PHE A 447 1.41 6.34 -13.20
N VAL A 448 1.04 7.28 -14.08
CA VAL A 448 2.00 8.06 -14.88
C VAL A 448 2.96 8.82 -13.98
N LEU A 449 2.45 9.50 -12.94
CA LEU A 449 3.27 10.20 -11.95
C LEU A 449 4.22 9.23 -11.23
N ALA A 450 3.75 8.04 -10.85
CA ALA A 450 4.59 7.03 -10.22
C ALA A 450 5.72 6.54 -11.13
N LEU A 451 5.44 6.32 -12.42
CA LEU A 451 6.46 5.98 -13.41
C LEU A 451 7.45 7.12 -13.63
N MET A 452 6.97 8.37 -13.67
CA MET A 452 7.81 9.56 -13.80
C MET A 452 8.79 9.64 -12.64
N VAL A 453 8.30 9.61 -11.40
CA VAL A 453 9.16 9.68 -10.20
C VAL A 453 10.14 8.52 -10.16
N THR A 454 9.71 7.29 -10.47
CA THR A 454 10.62 6.13 -10.52
C THR A 454 11.71 6.30 -11.58
N GLY A 455 11.36 6.80 -12.77
CA GLY A 455 12.32 7.05 -13.85
C GLY A 455 13.32 8.15 -13.50
N VAL A 456 12.85 9.26 -12.93
CA VAL A 456 13.69 10.38 -12.48
C VAL A 456 14.65 9.93 -11.38
N VAL A 457 14.17 9.17 -10.39
CA VAL A 457 15.02 8.62 -9.33
C VAL A 457 16.09 7.69 -9.91
N TYR A 458 15.72 6.82 -10.87
CA TYR A 458 16.69 5.93 -11.49
C TYR A 458 17.74 6.68 -12.33
N GLU A 459 17.38 7.77 -13.03
CA GLU A 459 18.39 8.61 -13.73
C GLU A 459 19.31 9.35 -12.76
N ARG A 460 18.78 9.82 -11.61
CA ARG A 460 19.57 10.57 -10.64
C ARG A 460 20.51 9.66 -9.86
N ASP A 461 19.97 8.56 -9.34
CA ASP A 461 20.73 7.59 -8.56
C ASP A 461 20.05 6.21 -8.60
N ALA A 462 20.56 5.33 -9.46
CA ALA A 462 20.09 3.96 -9.55
C ALA A 462 20.31 3.17 -8.23
N LYS A 463 21.29 3.53 -7.40
CA LYS A 463 21.55 2.89 -6.09
C LYS A 463 20.47 3.21 -5.05
N ALA A 464 19.71 4.30 -5.20
CA ALA A 464 18.60 4.65 -4.32
C ALA A 464 17.47 3.60 -4.34
N ILE A 465 17.38 2.83 -5.43
CA ILE A 465 16.57 1.62 -5.50
C ILE A 465 17.37 0.48 -4.86
N ARG A 466 17.11 0.23 -3.58
CA ARG A 466 17.81 -0.79 -2.79
C ARG A 466 17.58 -2.23 -3.27
N GLU A 467 16.48 -2.48 -3.98
CA GLU A 467 16.11 -3.81 -4.45
C GLU A 467 16.68 -4.08 -5.85
N GLY A 468 17.69 -4.96 -5.94
CA GLY A 468 18.35 -5.28 -7.22
C GLY A 468 17.39 -5.85 -8.28
N GLN A 469 16.37 -6.62 -7.87
CA GLN A 469 15.33 -7.10 -8.81
C GLN A 469 14.53 -5.95 -9.41
N TRP A 470 14.26 -4.91 -8.62
CA TRP A 470 13.55 -3.73 -9.11
C TRP A 470 14.42 -2.89 -10.03
N ARG A 471 15.72 -2.73 -9.71
CA ARG A 471 16.69 -2.05 -10.60
C ARG A 471 16.78 -2.74 -11.96
N LYS A 472 16.94 -4.07 -11.97
CA LYS A 472 16.94 -4.89 -13.19
C LYS A 472 15.63 -4.77 -13.95
N GLY A 473 14.50 -4.68 -13.24
CA GLY A 473 13.18 -4.45 -13.83
C GLY A 473 13.05 -3.09 -14.52
N VAL A 474 13.56 -2.01 -13.92
CA VAL A 474 13.56 -0.66 -14.52
C VAL A 474 14.48 -0.60 -15.74
N SER A 475 15.69 -1.17 -15.64
CA SER A 475 16.62 -1.28 -16.77
C SER A 475 16.00 -2.08 -17.94
N TRP A 476 15.30 -3.18 -17.61
CA TRP A 476 14.57 -3.95 -18.60
C TRP A 476 13.41 -3.17 -19.22
N LEU A 477 12.67 -2.39 -18.42
CA LEU A 477 11.59 -1.55 -18.93
C LEU A 477 12.12 -0.50 -19.93
N ARG A 478 13.28 0.10 -19.65
CA ARG A 478 13.99 1.03 -20.56
C ARG A 478 14.50 0.38 -21.84
N GLY A 479 14.69 -0.94 -21.84
CA GLY A 479 15.21 -1.67 -23.00
C GLY A 479 16.74 -1.84 -23.00
N GLU A 480 17.39 -1.61 -21.85
CA GLU A 480 18.84 -1.77 -21.66
C GLU A 480 19.24 -3.22 -21.31
N GLY A 481 18.25 -4.08 -21.05
CA GLY A 481 18.46 -5.49 -20.72
C GLY A 481 18.13 -5.79 -19.26
N TRP A 482 18.24 -7.06 -18.85
CA TRP A 482 18.08 -7.46 -17.45
C TRP A 482 19.40 -7.32 -16.71
N LYS A 483 19.91 -6.08 -16.62
CA LYS A 483 21.21 -5.75 -16.04
C LYS A 483 21.07 -4.74 -14.92
N ASP A 484 22.10 -4.68 -14.08
CA ASP A 484 22.12 -3.85 -12.89
C ASP A 484 23.27 -2.83 -12.97
N TRP A 485 23.00 -1.73 -13.66
CA TRP A 485 23.99 -0.67 -13.90
C TRP A 485 24.49 0.03 -12.63
N ALA A 486 23.79 -0.13 -11.51
CA ALA A 486 24.17 0.48 -10.24
C ALA A 486 25.30 -0.25 -9.51
N VAL A 487 25.69 -1.45 -9.96
CA VAL A 487 26.74 -2.28 -9.32
C VAL A 487 27.98 -2.40 -10.20
N GLU A 488 27.84 -2.27 -11.54
CA GLU A 488 28.98 -2.27 -12.46
C GLU A 488 29.89 -1.04 -12.26
N ASP A 489 29.35 0.11 -11.86
CA ASP A 489 30.12 1.34 -11.56
C ASP A 489 31.16 1.17 -10.42
N ASP A 490 30.96 0.20 -9.51
CA ASP A 490 31.92 -0.07 -8.43
C ASP A 490 32.95 -1.17 -8.82
N GLY A 491 32.75 -1.85 -9.96
CA GLY A 491 33.60 -2.96 -10.41
C GLY A 491 34.62 -2.59 -11.47
N GLU A 492 34.50 -1.42 -12.11
CA GLU A 492 35.51 -0.90 -13.05
C GLU A 492 36.61 -0.09 -12.32
N ASP A 493 36.41 0.30 -11.06
CA ASP A 493 37.39 1.04 -10.24
C ASP A 493 38.35 0.13 -9.45
N GLU A 494 38.05 -1.16 -9.26
CA GLU A 494 38.95 -2.11 -8.56
C GLU A 494 39.92 -2.86 -9.51
N ASP A 495 39.63 -2.93 -10.82
CA ASP A 495 40.44 -3.67 -11.80
C ASP A 495 41.59 -2.81 -12.43
N GLY A 496 41.75 -1.55 -12.00
CA GLY A 496 42.70 -0.58 -12.57
C GLY A 496 44.04 -0.43 -11.86
N ASP A 497 44.17 -0.89 -10.60
CA ASP A 497 45.35 -0.61 -9.75
C ASP A 497 46.25 -1.83 -9.45
N GLU A 498 46.00 -3.00 -10.07
CA GLU A 498 46.80 -4.23 -9.86
C GLU A 498 47.63 -4.69 -11.08
N LYS A 499 47.97 -3.77 -11.99
CA LYS A 499 48.98 -4.02 -13.04
C LYS A 499 50.03 -2.92 -13.07
N ASP A 500 50.91 -2.95 -12.08
CA ASP A 500 52.33 -2.55 -12.20
C ASP A 500 53.02 -2.79 -10.85
N LYS A 501 53.35 -4.05 -10.59
CA LYS A 501 54.38 -4.54 -9.66
C LYS A 501 54.46 -6.05 -9.79
N ASP A 502 55.22 -6.50 -10.78
CA ASP A 502 56.26 -7.53 -10.67
C ASP A 502 56.58 -8.07 -12.07
N GLU A 503 57.89 -7.99 -12.38
CA GLU A 503 58.63 -8.40 -13.59
C GLU A 503 58.70 -7.43 -14.79
#